data_AF-A0ABD5B0K5-F1
#
_entry.id   AF-A0ABD5B0K5-F1
#
_cell.length_a   1.000
_cell.length_b   1.000
_cell.length_c   1.000
_cell.angle_alpha   90.00
_cell.angle_beta   90.00
_cell.angle_gamma   90.00
#
_symmetry.space_group_name_H-M   'P 1'
#
loop_
_entity.id
_entity.type
_entity.pdbx_description
1 polymer ?
#
loop_
_entity_poly.entity_id
_entity_poly.type
_entity_poly.pdbx_seq_one_letter_code
_entity_poly.pdbx_strand_id
1 'polypeptide(L)'
;VLYLLAPYIAELTLSRNTHGNSGWTVADITWIIRIISMVVIFIPVLATWRGIFQGYKSMGPTAVSEVTEQIARIVFILVGSYLTLNVFGGTVLQANGIATFAAAIGAIAGILTLWYYLIKRRKNIKKMVDSDTA
;
A
#
# COMPACT_ATOMS: atom_id res chain seq x y z
N VAL A 1 5.56 6.52 -15.44
CA VAL A 1 7.05 6.50 -15.43
C VAL A 1 7.59 5.17 -14.93
N LEU A 2 7.28 4.76 -13.68
CA LEU A 2 7.87 3.54 -13.07
C LEU A 2 7.60 2.25 -13.87
N TYR A 3 6.40 2.08 -14.42
CA TYR A 3 6.04 0.94 -15.27
C TYR A 3 6.91 0.84 -16.55
N LEU A 4 7.21 1.99 -17.17
CA LEU A 4 7.99 2.07 -18.42
C LEU A 4 9.48 1.87 -18.17
N LEU A 5 10.00 2.38 -17.04
CA LEU A 5 11.40 2.23 -16.65
C LEU A 5 11.69 0.88 -15.97
N ALA A 6 10.68 0.06 -15.68
CA ALA A 6 10.82 -1.24 -15.03
C ALA A 6 11.93 -2.14 -15.61
N PRO A 7 12.05 -2.35 -16.95
CA PRO A 7 13.11 -3.20 -17.50
C PRO A 7 14.50 -2.62 -17.25
N TYR A 8 14.69 -1.31 -17.42
CA TYR A 8 15.97 -0.64 -17.15
C TYR A 8 16.37 -0.74 -15.67
N ILE A 9 15.40 -0.56 -14.76
CA ILE A 9 15.63 -0.71 -13.31
C ILE A 9 15.98 -2.17 -12.98
N ALA A 10 15.32 -3.15 -13.61
CA ALA A 10 15.58 -4.57 -13.39
C ALA A 10 16.98 -4.99 -13.87
N GLU A 11 17.40 -4.53 -15.04
CA GLU A 11 18.75 -4.76 -15.57
C GLU A 11 19.82 -4.16 -14.67
N LEU A 12 19.63 -2.91 -14.21
CA LEU A 12 20.55 -2.26 -13.27
C LEU A 12 20.61 -3.00 -11.92
N THR A 13 19.48 -3.54 -11.46
CA THR A 13 19.41 -4.31 -10.21
C THR A 13 20.18 -5.62 -10.32
N LEU A 14 20.00 -6.37 -11.41
CA LEU A 14 20.71 -7.64 -11.64
C LEU A 14 22.18 -7.46 -11.97
N SER A 15 22.53 -6.42 -12.74
CA SER A 15 23.90 -6.09 -13.09
C SER A 15 24.75 -5.74 -11.86
N ARG A 16 24.13 -5.28 -10.75
CA ARG A 16 24.80 -5.03 -9.47
C ARG A 16 24.91 -6.28 -8.58
N ASN A 17 24.04 -7.28 -8.79
CA ASN A 17 23.96 -8.51 -8.00
C ASN A 17 24.76 -9.69 -8.61
N THR A 18 25.66 -9.42 -9.55
CA THR A 18 26.50 -10.39 -10.29
C THR A 18 27.49 -11.21 -9.44
N HIS A 19 27.49 -11.08 -8.11
CA HIS A 19 28.36 -11.82 -7.19
C HIS A 19 27.66 -12.98 -6.43
N GLY A 20 26.46 -13.39 -6.83
CA GLY A 20 25.82 -14.59 -6.30
C GLY A 20 24.73 -15.13 -7.23
N ASN A 21 24.58 -16.46 -7.29
CA ASN A 21 23.48 -17.15 -7.97
C ASN A 21 22.14 -16.72 -7.35
N SER A 22 21.59 -15.59 -7.78
CA SER A 22 20.39 -15.00 -7.19
C SER A 22 19.11 -15.72 -7.63
N GLY A 23 19.14 -16.59 -8.64
CA GLY A 23 17.99 -17.37 -9.10
C GLY A 23 16.85 -16.55 -9.71
N TRP A 24 16.97 -15.23 -9.76
CA TRP A 24 15.97 -14.29 -10.31
C TRP A 24 16.42 -13.78 -11.68
N THR A 25 15.49 -13.70 -12.63
CA THR A 25 15.75 -13.16 -13.97
C THR A 25 15.33 -11.70 -14.08
N VAL A 26 15.81 -11.01 -15.13
CA VAL A 26 15.40 -9.62 -15.43
C VAL A 26 13.89 -9.54 -15.64
N ALA A 27 13.29 -10.58 -16.25
CA ALA A 27 11.86 -10.67 -16.46
C ALA A 27 11.08 -10.72 -15.13
N ASP A 28 11.57 -11.49 -14.16
CA ASP A 28 10.93 -11.65 -12.84
C ASP A 28 10.90 -10.32 -12.07
N ILE A 29 12.05 -9.64 -12.02
CA ILE A 29 12.17 -8.34 -11.35
C ILE A 29 11.32 -7.29 -12.07
N THR A 30 11.34 -7.28 -13.40
CA THR A 30 10.51 -6.37 -14.21
C THR A 30 9.03 -6.57 -13.89
N TRP A 31 8.57 -7.82 -13.79
CA TRP A 31 7.20 -8.16 -13.46
C TRP A 31 6.79 -7.63 -12.09
N ILE A 32 7.64 -7.82 -11.07
CA ILE A 32 7.40 -7.29 -9.72
C ILE A 32 7.32 -5.76 -9.74
N ILE A 33 8.27 -5.06 -10.39
CA ILE A 33 8.29 -3.60 -10.45
C ILE A 33 7.03 -3.06 -11.14
N ARG A 34 6.53 -3.75 -12.17
CA ARG A 34 5.27 -3.39 -12.82
C ARG A 34 4.08 -3.51 -11.87
N ILE A 35 4.02 -4.53 -11.03
CA ILE A 35 2.99 -4.63 -9.98
C ILE A 35 3.11 -3.46 -8.99
N ILE A 36 4.32 -3.19 -8.48
CA ILE A 36 4.58 -2.06 -7.58
C ILE A 36 4.07 -0.75 -8.20
N SER A 37 4.33 -0.53 -9.50
CA SER A 37 3.94 0.70 -10.19
C SER A 37 2.44 0.98 -10.16
N MET A 38 1.60 -0.07 -10.10
CA MET A 38 0.15 0.08 -9.96
C MET A 38 -0.26 0.36 -8.52
N VAL A 39 0.45 -0.25 -7.56
CA VAL A 39 0.17 -0.12 -6.12
C VAL A 39 0.52 1.27 -5.58
N VAL A 40 1.59 1.89 -6.06
CA VAL A 40 2.05 3.19 -5.53
C VAL A 40 1.08 4.35 -5.78
N ILE A 41 0.10 4.19 -6.68
CA ILE A 41 -0.95 5.19 -6.95
C ILE A 41 -1.81 5.47 -5.71
N PHE A 42 -1.94 4.53 -4.78
CA PHE A 42 -2.71 4.73 -3.55
C PHE A 42 -1.98 5.58 -2.50
N ILE A 43 -0.65 5.70 -2.60
CA ILE A 43 0.18 6.38 -1.59
C ILE A 43 -0.13 7.89 -1.53
N PRO A 44 -0.18 8.64 -2.65
CA PRO A 44 -0.52 10.07 -2.60
C PRO A 44 -1.90 10.33 -2.01
N VAL A 45 -2.89 9.49 -2.31
CA VAL A 45 -4.27 9.64 -1.81
C VAL A 45 -4.29 9.54 -0.27
N LEU A 46 -3.63 8.51 0.28
CA LEU A 46 -3.47 8.36 1.72
C LEU A 46 -2.70 9.53 2.35
N ALA A 47 -1.60 9.95 1.73
CA ALA A 47 -0.77 11.03 2.22
C ALA A 47 -1.56 12.35 2.31
N THR A 48 -2.34 12.69 1.27
CA THR A 48 -3.20 13.89 1.26
C THR A 48 -4.22 13.83 2.40
N TRP A 49 -4.91 12.70 2.56
CA TRP A 49 -5.96 12.57 3.56
C TRP A 49 -5.42 12.62 4.99
N ARG A 50 -4.31 11.91 5.25
CA ARG A 50 -3.59 12.01 6.53
C ARG A 50 -3.11 13.43 6.77
N GLY A 51 -2.60 14.11 5.74
CA GLY A 51 -2.16 15.50 5.79
C GLY A 51 -3.29 16.46 6.21
N ILE A 52 -4.51 16.28 5.68
CA ILE A 52 -5.68 17.09 6.09
C ILE A 52 -5.96 16.90 7.58
N PHE A 53 -6.10 15.66 8.05
CA PHE A 53 -6.39 15.37 9.46
C PHE A 53 -5.27 15.81 10.40
N GLN A 54 -4.01 15.63 10.01
CA GLN A 54 -2.84 16.09 10.77
C GLN A 54 -2.78 17.63 10.82
N GLY A 55 -3.12 18.32 9.72
CA GLY A 55 -3.18 19.78 9.66
C GLY A 55 -4.23 20.39 10.60
N TYR A 56 -5.37 19.72 10.79
CA TYR A 56 -6.38 20.10 11.78
C TYR A 56 -6.07 19.62 13.21
N LYS A 57 -4.81 19.26 13.52
CA LYS A 57 -4.37 18.71 14.81
C LYS A 57 -5.16 17.46 15.26
N SER A 58 -5.76 16.74 14.32
CA SER A 58 -6.61 15.58 14.59
C SER A 58 -5.87 14.29 14.21
N MET A 59 -4.98 13.83 15.09
CA MET A 59 -4.19 12.60 14.84
C MET A 59 -4.94 11.29 15.12
N GLY A 60 -6.04 11.30 15.88
CA GLY A 60 -6.81 10.10 16.21
C GLY A 60 -7.24 9.27 14.98
N PRO A 61 -7.97 9.86 14.00
CA PRO A 61 -8.36 9.16 12.78
C PRO A 61 -7.17 8.67 11.94
N THR A 62 -6.08 9.45 11.92
CA THR A 62 -4.86 9.11 11.18
C THR A 62 -4.18 7.87 11.77
N ALA A 63 -3.99 7.83 13.09
CA ALA A 63 -3.38 6.70 13.78
C ALA A 63 -4.20 5.41 13.61
N VAL A 64 -5.52 5.50 13.76
CA VAL A 64 -6.41 4.33 13.57
C VAL A 64 -6.31 3.79 12.13
N SER A 65 -6.22 4.68 11.14
CA SER A 65 -6.16 4.28 9.74
C SER A 65 -4.81 3.70 9.35
N GLU A 66 -3.72 4.15 9.98
CA GLU A 66 -2.39 3.54 9.83
C GLU A 66 -2.34 2.14 10.43
N VAL A 67 -2.82 1.96 11.66
CA VAL A 67 -2.88 0.63 12.29
C VAL A 67 -3.77 -0.31 11.47
N THR A 68 -4.93 0.16 11.00
CA THR A 68 -5.83 -0.65 10.18
C THR A 68 -5.20 -1.05 8.85
N GLU A 69 -4.53 -0.11 8.17
CA GLU A 69 -3.77 -0.41 6.95
C GLU A 69 -2.71 -1.48 7.20
N GLN A 70 -1.93 -1.34 8.28
CA GLN A 70 -0.83 -2.26 8.55
C GLN A 70 -1.31 -3.65 8.92
N ILE A 71 -2.38 -3.77 9.72
CA ILE A 71 -2.98 -5.06 10.05
C ILE A 71 -3.48 -5.73 8.77
N ALA A 72 -4.24 -5.02 7.93
CA ALA A 72 -4.72 -5.56 6.66
C ALA A 72 -3.54 -6.03 5.79
N ARG A 73 -2.52 -5.18 5.61
CA ARG A 73 -1.33 -5.50 4.82
C ARG A 73 -0.64 -6.78 5.30
N ILE A 74 -0.37 -6.91 6.60
CA ILE A 74 0.29 -8.09 7.15
C ILE A 74 -0.56 -9.35 6.95
N VAL A 75 -1.86 -9.26 7.23
CA VAL A 75 -2.78 -10.40 7.04
C VAL A 75 -2.79 -10.84 5.58
N PHE A 76 -2.89 -9.91 4.63
CA PHE A 76 -2.89 -10.24 3.19
C PHE A 76 -1.55 -10.78 2.70
N ILE A 77 -0.42 -10.29 3.22
CA ILE A 77 0.90 -10.86 2.90
C ILE A 77 0.98 -12.31 3.39
N LEU A 78 0.65 -12.55 4.66
CA LEU A 78 0.80 -13.88 5.27
C LEU A 78 -0.17 -14.88 4.64
N VAL A 79 -1.46 -14.54 4.56
CA VAL A 79 -2.49 -15.41 3.98
C VAL A 79 -2.23 -15.60 2.48
N GLY A 80 -1.99 -14.52 1.74
CA GLY A 80 -1.75 -14.59 0.29
C GLY A 80 -0.51 -15.42 -0.06
N SER A 81 0.60 -15.21 0.65
CA SER A 81 1.83 -15.99 0.42
C SER A 81 1.66 -17.45 0.83
N TYR A 82 1.02 -17.71 1.97
CA TYR A 82 0.77 -19.07 2.45
C TYR A 82 -0.10 -19.86 1.48
N LEU A 83 -1.22 -19.29 1.04
CA LEU A 83 -2.13 -19.91 0.08
C LEU A 83 -1.41 -20.18 -1.25
N THR A 84 -0.62 -19.22 -1.74
CA THR A 84 0.11 -19.36 -2.99
C THR A 84 1.09 -20.53 -2.95
N LEU A 85 1.90 -20.61 -1.90
CA LEU A 85 2.96 -21.62 -1.81
C LEU A 85 2.44 -23.00 -1.41
N ASN A 86 1.51 -23.07 -0.45
CA ASN A 86 1.10 -24.33 0.17
C ASN A 86 -0.20 -24.92 -0.39
N VAL A 87 -1.08 -24.10 -0.98
CA VAL A 87 -2.38 -24.56 -1.48
C VAL A 87 -2.42 -24.60 -3.00
N PHE A 88 -1.94 -23.54 -3.65
CA PHE A 88 -1.98 -23.43 -5.11
C PHE A 88 -0.73 -23.98 -5.81
N GLY A 89 0.30 -24.37 -5.05
CA GLY A 89 1.58 -24.84 -5.62
C GLY A 89 2.29 -23.80 -6.48
N GLY A 90 2.00 -22.51 -6.23
CA GLY A 90 2.57 -21.40 -6.97
C GLY A 90 4.05 -21.17 -6.64
N THR A 91 4.73 -20.42 -7.49
CA THR A 91 6.15 -20.12 -7.32
C THR A 91 6.38 -19.01 -6.30
N VAL A 92 7.61 -18.92 -5.79
CA VAL A 92 8.04 -17.81 -4.92
C VAL A 92 7.85 -16.45 -5.60
N LEU A 93 8.02 -16.38 -6.93
CA LEU A 93 7.73 -15.18 -7.72
C LEU A 93 6.25 -14.77 -7.62
N GLN A 94 5.34 -15.72 -7.79
CA GLN A 94 3.90 -15.46 -7.71
C GLN A 94 3.49 -15.04 -6.30
N ALA A 95 4.03 -15.71 -5.27
CA ALA A 95 3.80 -15.34 -3.88
C ALA A 95 4.28 -13.91 -3.59
N ASN A 96 5.46 -13.54 -4.11
CA ASN A 96 6.00 -12.19 -3.98
C ASN A 96 5.13 -11.14 -4.70
N GLY A 97 4.60 -11.47 -5.88
CA GLY A 97 3.64 -10.61 -6.59
C GLY A 97 2.38 -10.33 -5.78
N ILE A 98 1.81 -11.37 -5.16
CA ILE A 98 0.63 -11.27 -4.29
C ILE A 98 0.95 -10.46 -3.03
N ALA A 99 2.09 -10.74 -2.37
CA ALA A 99 2.54 -10.00 -1.21
C ALA A 99 2.76 -8.50 -1.53
N THR A 100 3.29 -8.19 -2.71
CA THR A 100 3.45 -6.81 -3.18
C THR A 100 2.09 -6.13 -3.38
N PHE A 101 1.11 -6.84 -3.92
CA PHE A 101 -0.24 -6.32 -4.11
C PHE A 101 -0.99 -6.09 -2.79
N ALA A 102 -0.65 -6.82 -1.73
CA ALA A 102 -1.23 -6.63 -0.39
C ALA A 102 -1.08 -5.19 0.13
N ALA A 103 -0.05 -4.47 -0.31
CA ALA A 103 0.13 -3.05 0.00
C ALA A 103 -1.00 -2.17 -0.56
N ALA A 104 -1.54 -2.47 -1.75
CA ALA A 104 -2.71 -1.76 -2.28
C ALA A 104 -3.96 -2.04 -1.45
N ILE A 105 -4.15 -3.30 -1.03
CA ILE A 105 -5.30 -3.69 -0.20
C ILE A 105 -5.24 -3.01 1.16
N GLY A 106 -4.08 -3.01 1.81
CA GLY A 106 -3.87 -2.28 3.05
C GLY A 106 -4.14 -0.78 2.87
N ALA A 107 -3.67 -0.20 1.76
CA ALA A 107 -3.90 1.21 1.48
C ALA A 107 -5.39 1.54 1.31
N ILE A 108 -6.14 0.70 0.59
CA ILE A 108 -7.60 0.82 0.44
C ILE A 108 -8.29 0.74 1.80
N ALA A 109 -7.91 -0.21 2.66
CA ALA A 109 -8.47 -0.33 4.01
C ALA A 109 -8.20 0.92 4.86
N GLY A 110 -7.01 1.51 4.75
CA GLY A 110 -6.66 2.78 5.38
C GLY A 110 -7.50 3.95 4.87
N ILE A 111 -7.69 4.07 3.56
CA ILE A 111 -8.53 5.10 2.93
C ILE A 111 -9.99 4.97 3.40
N LEU A 112 -10.53 3.74 3.39
CA LEU A 112 -11.91 3.48 3.83
C LEU A 112 -12.12 3.83 5.30
N THR A 113 -11.14 3.53 6.16
CA THR A 113 -11.17 3.91 7.58
C THR A 113 -11.24 5.44 7.72
N LEU A 114 -10.35 6.18 7.05
CA LEU A 114 -10.40 7.65 7.06
C LEU A 114 -11.73 8.18 6.50
N TRP A 115 -12.27 7.53 5.47
CA TRP A 115 -13.51 7.96 4.79
C TRP A 115 -14.70 7.81 5.73
N TYR A 116 -14.77 6.68 6.44
CA TYR A 116 -15.75 6.44 7.48
C TYR A 116 -15.66 7.49 8.60
N TYR A 117 -14.45 7.79 9.08
CA TYR A 117 -14.25 8.81 10.12
C TYR A 117 -14.66 10.21 9.64
N LEU A 118 -14.38 10.56 8.38
CA LEU A 118 -14.83 11.80 7.75
C LEU A 118 -16.36 11.92 7.80
N ILE A 119 -17.09 10.91 7.29
CA ILE A 119 -18.56 10.94 7.28
C ILE A 119 -19.12 11.03 8.71
N LYS A 120 -18.59 10.24 9.64
CA LYS A 120 -19.06 10.21 11.03
C LYS A 120 -18.80 11.52 11.76
N ARG A 121 -17.63 12.15 11.56
CA ARG A 121 -17.29 13.44 12.18
C ARG A 121 -17.90 14.64 11.46
N ARG A 122 -18.34 14.56 10.21
CA ARG A 122 -19.00 15.70 9.53
C ARG A 122 -20.19 16.27 10.32
N LYS A 123 -20.93 15.44 11.06
CA LYS A 123 -22.02 15.92 11.94
C LYS A 123 -21.54 16.68 13.17
N ASN A 124 -20.35 16.39 13.69
CA ASN A 124 -19.78 17.07 14.87
C ASN A 124 -18.94 18.29 14.48
N ILE A 125 -18.26 18.26 13.33
CA ILE A 125 -17.48 19.40 12.82
C ILE A 125 -18.40 20.55 12.41
N LYS A 126 -19.55 20.29 11.78
CA LYS A 126 -20.56 21.33 11.50
C LYS A 126 -21.05 22.02 12.78
N LYS A 127 -21.29 21.24 13.84
CA LYS A 127 -21.73 21.78 15.14
C LYS A 127 -20.70 22.69 15.82
N MET A 128 -19.40 22.46 15.58
CA MET A 128 -18.31 23.30 16.11
C MET A 128 -18.11 24.58 15.28
N VAL A 129 -18.33 24.52 13.96
CA VAL A 129 -18.27 25.71 13.09
C VAL A 129 -19.46 26.64 13.33
N ASP A 130 -20.66 26.08 13.54
CA ASP A 130 -21.86 26.87 13.85
C ASP A 130 -21.81 27.50 15.26
N SER A 131 -21.02 26.93 16.20
CA SER A 131 -20.83 27.51 17.53
C SER A 131 -19.75 28.59 17.61
N ASP A 132 -18.77 28.59 16.69
CA ASP A 132 -17.74 29.65 16.58
C ASP A 132 -18.22 30.87 15.76
N THR A 133 -19.36 30.74 15.07
CA THR A 133 -19.97 31.81 14.26
C THR A 133 -21.21 32.44 14.92
N ALA A 134 -21.54 32.04 16.16
CA ALA A 134 -22.65 32.56 16.95
C ALA A 134 -22.19 33.52 18.05
#